data_AF-A0A1A9CVT3-F1
#
_entry.id   AF-A0A1A9CVT3-F1
#
_cell.length_a   1.000
_cell.length_b   1.000
_cell.length_c   1.000
_cell.angle_alpha   90.00
_cell.angle_beta   90.00
_cell.angle_gamma   90.00
#
_symmetry.space_group_name_H-M   'P 1'
#
loop_
_entity.id
_entity.type
_entity.pdbx_description
1 polymer ?
#
loop_
_entity_poly.entity_id
_entity_poly.type
_entity_poly.pdbx_seq_one_letter_code
_entity_poly.pdbx_strand_id
1 'polypeptide(L)'
;MSAPMTPDREQIRAELTAEFVAWLVKRAREHRVKGPQYAKQADVIGRLADKVSRGAVRPNNLLSLPPQGGPEDVVDLRAEVDRLRAEVSNLSDDVTGACLARYEEEQDADRLRLALASAQRGRRELRARVAELEAQAEKVAAFCAQRAEYVSSLRNCHPNNDHAYNRWTGHAEARRQLSQSLGLPVAWPAKGGVHPPHPAPCRHPASPDCTCPTPGAAS
;
A
#
# COMPACT_ATOMS: atom_id res chain seq x y z
N MET A 1 -37.69 -54.26 -72.97
CA MET A 1 -37.41 -53.22 -71.96
C MET A 1 -35.96 -52.80 -72.15
N SER A 2 -35.69 -51.65 -72.76
CA SER A 2 -34.33 -51.17 -73.02
C SER A 2 -33.73 -50.56 -71.75
N ALA A 3 -32.48 -50.92 -71.44
CA ALA A 3 -31.74 -50.42 -70.28
C ALA A 3 -31.36 -48.93 -70.44
N PRO A 4 -31.28 -48.14 -69.35
CA PRO A 4 -30.83 -46.75 -69.42
C PRO A 4 -29.32 -46.69 -69.75
N MET A 5 -28.97 -46.06 -70.87
CA MET A 5 -27.57 -45.70 -71.17
C MET A 5 -27.07 -44.72 -70.11
N THR A 6 -26.08 -45.13 -69.33
CA THR A 6 -25.31 -44.21 -68.48
C THR A 6 -24.53 -43.25 -69.37
N PRO A 7 -24.58 -41.93 -69.14
CA PRO A 7 -23.83 -40.97 -69.92
C PRO A 7 -22.33 -41.25 -69.80
N ASP A 8 -21.65 -41.09 -70.94
CA ASP A 8 -20.21 -41.31 -71.05
C ASP A 8 -19.46 -40.30 -70.16
N ARG A 9 -18.31 -40.68 -69.59
CA ARG A 9 -17.52 -39.80 -68.71
C ARG A 9 -17.09 -38.51 -69.42
N GLU A 10 -16.95 -38.58 -70.74
CA GLU A 10 -16.66 -37.41 -71.58
C GLU A 10 -17.85 -36.46 -71.68
N GLN A 11 -19.07 -36.99 -71.71
CA GLN A 11 -20.29 -36.18 -71.69
C GLN A 11 -20.43 -35.43 -70.36
N ILE A 12 -20.21 -36.11 -69.24
CA ILE A 12 -20.24 -35.48 -67.90
C ILE A 12 -19.18 -34.35 -67.80
N ARG A 13 -17.98 -34.57 -68.33
CA ARG A 13 -16.93 -33.53 -68.34
C ARG A 13 -17.31 -32.35 -69.24
N ALA A 14 -17.89 -32.60 -70.40
CA ALA A 14 -18.35 -31.56 -71.31
C ALA A 14 -19.46 -30.71 -70.67
N GLU A 15 -20.41 -31.36 -69.99
CA GLU A 15 -21.50 -30.69 -69.25
C GLU A 15 -20.94 -29.80 -68.13
N LEU A 16 -20.08 -30.34 -67.26
CA LEU A 16 -19.46 -29.57 -66.18
C LEU A 16 -18.60 -28.41 -66.70
N THR A 17 -17.89 -28.61 -67.81
CA THR A 17 -17.09 -27.55 -68.44
C THR A 17 -18.00 -26.44 -69.00
N ALA A 18 -19.13 -26.81 -69.61
CA ALA A 18 -20.11 -25.85 -70.11
C ALA A 18 -20.74 -25.02 -68.98
N GLU A 19 -21.12 -25.67 -67.87
CA GLU A 19 -21.62 -24.98 -66.67
C GLU A 19 -20.59 -24.01 -66.08
N PHE A 20 -19.34 -24.45 -65.97
CA PHE A 20 -18.26 -23.62 -65.44
C PHE A 20 -17.95 -22.41 -66.33
N VAL A 21 -17.93 -22.59 -67.66
CA VAL A 21 -17.78 -21.48 -68.62
C VAL A 21 -18.95 -20.50 -68.51
N ALA A 22 -20.19 -21.00 -68.39
CA ALA A 22 -21.36 -20.15 -68.21
C ALA A 22 -21.28 -19.31 -66.92
N TRP A 23 -20.79 -19.92 -65.83
CA TRP A 23 -20.53 -19.21 -64.58
C TRP A 23 -19.47 -18.11 -64.72
N LEU A 24 -18.34 -18.40 -65.38
CA LEU A 24 -17.29 -17.40 -65.62
C LEU A 24 -17.80 -16.22 -66.47
N VAL A 25 -18.58 -16.49 -67.51
CA VAL A 25 -19.17 -15.43 -68.36
C VAL A 25 -20.14 -14.56 -67.56
N LYS A 26 -20.98 -15.16 -66.73
CA LYS A 26 -21.86 -14.42 -65.81
C LYS A 26 -21.03 -13.56 -64.85
N ARG A 27 -19.97 -14.13 -64.27
CA ARG A 27 -19.10 -13.42 -63.32
C ARG A 27 -18.38 -12.24 -63.98
N ALA A 28 -17.90 -12.38 -65.21
CA ALA A 28 -17.31 -11.27 -65.96
C ALA A 28 -18.31 -10.12 -66.15
N ARG A 29 -19.58 -10.42 -66.45
CA ARG A 29 -20.63 -9.40 -66.56
C ARG A 29 -20.89 -8.68 -65.24
N GLU A 30 -20.97 -9.42 -64.13
CA GLU A 30 -21.12 -8.84 -62.78
C GLU A 30 -19.97 -7.87 -62.46
N HIS A 31 -18.73 -8.23 -62.80
CA HIS A 31 -17.59 -7.33 -62.60
C HIS A 31 -17.65 -6.07 -63.46
N ARG A 32 -18.20 -6.13 -64.69
CA ARG A 32 -18.40 -4.92 -65.51
C ARG A 32 -19.46 -3.98 -64.94
N VAL A 33 -20.51 -4.54 -64.33
CA VAL A 33 -21.60 -3.75 -63.71
C VAL A 33 -21.11 -2.99 -62.47
N LYS A 34 -20.11 -3.50 -61.75
CA LYS A 34 -19.57 -2.89 -60.52
C LYS A 34 -18.78 -1.58 -60.74
N GLY A 35 -18.40 -1.28 -61.98
CA GLY A 35 -17.74 -0.02 -62.32
C GLY A 35 -16.45 -0.18 -63.14
N PRO A 36 -15.96 0.92 -63.74
CA PRO A 36 -14.85 0.92 -64.70
C PRO A 36 -13.53 0.39 -64.13
N GLN A 37 -13.29 0.52 -62.82
CA GLN A 37 -12.11 -0.01 -62.14
C GLN A 37 -12.02 -1.55 -62.18
N TYR A 38 -13.13 -2.26 -62.40
CA TYR A 38 -13.19 -3.72 -62.49
C TYR A 38 -13.17 -4.24 -63.94
N ALA A 39 -13.09 -3.36 -64.94
CA ALA A 39 -13.10 -3.75 -66.36
C ALA A 39 -11.96 -4.71 -66.70
N LYS A 40 -10.74 -4.45 -66.19
CA LYS A 40 -9.58 -5.34 -66.37
C LYS A 40 -9.82 -6.74 -65.80
N GLN A 41 -10.47 -6.83 -64.64
CA GLN A 41 -10.81 -8.12 -64.03
C GLN A 41 -11.85 -8.87 -64.85
N ALA A 42 -12.88 -8.18 -65.34
CA ALA A 42 -13.88 -8.78 -66.21
C ALA A 42 -13.28 -9.32 -67.51
N ASP A 43 -12.33 -8.61 -68.12
CA ASP A 43 -11.67 -9.05 -69.35
C ASP A 43 -10.77 -10.28 -69.11
N VAL A 44 -10.08 -10.35 -67.97
CA VAL A 44 -9.31 -11.54 -67.58
C VAL A 44 -10.24 -12.75 -67.38
N ILE A 45 -11.36 -12.57 -66.67
CA ILE A 45 -12.34 -13.63 -66.46
C ILE A 45 -12.94 -14.09 -67.80
N GLY A 46 -13.23 -13.15 -68.71
CA GLY A 46 -13.72 -13.47 -70.06
C GLY A 46 -12.70 -14.28 -70.88
N ARG A 47 -11.41 -13.89 -70.84
CA ARG A 47 -10.33 -14.66 -71.49
C ARG A 47 -10.14 -16.04 -70.85
N LEU A 48 -10.41 -16.18 -69.55
CA LEU A 48 -10.36 -17.48 -68.87
C LEU A 48 -11.49 -18.39 -69.34
N ALA A 49 -12.71 -17.87 -69.42
CA ALA A 49 -13.86 -18.62 -69.95
C ALA A 49 -13.59 -19.13 -71.38
N ASP A 50 -13.02 -18.28 -72.22
CA ASP A 50 -12.64 -18.61 -73.61
C ASP A 50 -11.47 -19.60 -73.72
N LYS A 51 -10.56 -19.63 -72.74
CA LYS A 51 -9.50 -20.66 -72.68
C LYS A 51 -10.05 -22.00 -72.21
N VAL A 52 -10.97 -22.00 -71.26
CA VAL A 52 -11.61 -23.22 -70.76
C VAL A 52 -12.50 -23.85 -71.84
N SER A 53 -13.31 -23.05 -72.54
CA SER A 53 -14.20 -23.53 -73.61
C SER A 53 -13.43 -24.14 -74.79
N ARG A 54 -12.24 -23.63 -75.10
CA ARG A 54 -11.35 -24.17 -76.14
C ARG A 54 -10.46 -25.33 -75.67
N GLY A 55 -10.61 -25.78 -74.42
CA GLY A 55 -9.76 -26.84 -73.85
C GLY A 55 -8.28 -26.45 -73.69
N ALA A 56 -7.97 -25.15 -73.75
CA ALA A 56 -6.60 -24.64 -73.64
C ALA A 56 -6.10 -24.58 -72.19
N VAL A 57 -6.98 -24.86 -71.22
CA VAL A 57 -6.62 -25.03 -69.81
C VAL A 57 -6.22 -26.48 -69.59
N ARG A 58 -4.92 -26.73 -69.38
CA ARG A 58 -4.42 -28.06 -69.05
C ARG A 58 -5.06 -28.51 -67.72
N PRO A 59 -5.61 -29.75 -67.64
CA PRO A 59 -6.28 -30.24 -66.45
C PRO A 59 -5.39 -30.38 -65.20
N ASN A 60 -4.07 -30.19 -65.35
CA ASN A 60 -3.06 -30.44 -64.30
C ASN A 60 -2.21 -29.21 -63.89
N ASN A 61 -2.59 -27.98 -64.24
CA ASN A 61 -1.77 -26.80 -63.89
C ASN A 61 -1.82 -26.40 -62.40
N LEU A 62 -2.67 -27.04 -61.58
CA LEU A 62 -2.70 -26.82 -60.12
C LEU A 62 -1.68 -27.68 -59.34
N LEU A 63 -1.02 -28.62 -60.01
CA LEU A 63 0.01 -29.50 -59.43
C LEU A 63 1.44 -28.96 -59.59
N SER A 64 1.62 -27.80 -60.22
CA SER A 64 2.93 -27.16 -60.42
C SER A 64 3.17 -25.94 -59.52
N LEU A 65 2.36 -25.75 -58.47
CA LEU A 65 2.81 -24.93 -57.35
C LEU A 65 3.94 -25.71 -56.67
N PRO A 66 5.10 -25.08 -56.35
CA PRO A 66 6.01 -25.69 -55.39
C PRO A 66 5.21 -26.03 -54.13
N PRO A 67 5.47 -27.14 -53.43
CA PRO A 67 4.73 -27.49 -52.22
C PRO A 67 4.81 -26.31 -51.25
N GLN A 68 3.72 -25.54 -51.14
CA GLN A 68 3.59 -24.46 -50.19
C GLN A 68 3.28 -25.12 -48.85
N GLY A 69 4.29 -25.31 -48.01
CA GLY A 69 4.13 -25.89 -46.68
C GLY A 69 4.09 -27.41 -46.69
N GLY A 70 5.26 -28.05 -46.56
CA GLY A 70 5.34 -29.46 -46.26
C GLY A 70 4.87 -29.76 -44.83
N PRO A 71 4.58 -31.03 -44.48
CA PRO A 71 4.29 -31.42 -43.10
C PRO A 71 5.41 -31.01 -42.13
N GLU A 72 6.65 -30.88 -42.60
CA GLU A 72 7.79 -30.39 -41.79
C GLU A 72 7.66 -28.92 -41.40
N ASP A 73 7.21 -28.02 -42.30
CA ASP A 73 6.99 -26.61 -41.97
C ASP A 73 5.91 -26.44 -40.89
N VAL A 74 4.90 -27.32 -40.90
CA VAL A 74 3.84 -27.34 -39.87
C VAL A 74 4.37 -27.86 -38.54
N VAL A 75 5.35 -28.78 -38.55
CA VAL A 75 6.01 -29.27 -37.34
C VAL A 75 6.88 -28.18 -36.72
N ASP A 76 7.66 -27.47 -37.52
CA ASP A 76 8.50 -26.36 -37.06
C ASP A 76 7.67 -25.21 -36.49
N LEU A 77 6.59 -24.83 -37.18
CA LEU A 77 5.65 -23.83 -36.68
C LEU A 77 4.97 -24.27 -35.37
N ARG A 78 4.67 -25.56 -35.19
CA ARG A 78 4.13 -26.07 -33.91
C ARG A 78 5.16 -25.99 -32.79
N ALA A 79 6.40 -26.38 -33.06
CA ALA A 79 7.49 -26.27 -32.09
C ALA A 79 7.75 -24.81 -31.68
N GLU A 80 7.67 -23.87 -32.64
CA GLU A 80 7.74 -22.44 -32.37
C GLU A 80 6.59 -21.97 -31.47
N VAL A 81 5.35 -22.36 -31.79
CA VAL A 81 4.18 -22.01 -30.98
C VAL A 81 4.29 -22.55 -29.56
N ASP A 82 4.76 -23.78 -29.39
CA ASP A 82 4.93 -24.37 -28.06
C ASP A 82 6.03 -23.66 -27.27
N ARG A 83 7.13 -23.24 -27.92
CA ARG A 83 8.16 -22.41 -27.30
C ARG A 83 7.62 -21.07 -26.85
N LEU A 84 6.91 -20.35 -27.74
CA LEU A 84 6.32 -19.05 -27.43
C LEU A 84 5.29 -19.15 -26.31
N ARG A 85 4.51 -20.24 -26.26
CA ARG A 85 3.59 -20.49 -25.14
C ARG A 85 4.31 -20.66 -23.81
N ALA A 86 5.43 -21.40 -23.80
CA ALA A 86 6.25 -21.56 -22.61
C ALA A 86 6.84 -20.22 -22.16
N GLU A 87 7.33 -19.41 -23.12
CA GLU A 87 7.85 -18.07 -22.84
C GLU A 87 6.78 -17.13 -22.27
N VAL A 88 5.57 -17.13 -22.85
CA VAL A 88 4.43 -16.36 -22.32
C VAL A 88 4.07 -16.80 -20.91
N SER A 89 4.11 -18.10 -20.62
CA SER A 89 3.89 -18.60 -19.26
C SER A 89 4.93 -18.06 -18.29
N ASN A 90 6.21 -18.16 -18.63
CA ASN A 90 7.31 -17.67 -17.79
C ASN A 90 7.21 -16.16 -17.55
N LEU A 91 6.96 -15.37 -18.60
CA LEU A 91 6.78 -13.93 -18.48
C LEU A 91 5.55 -13.56 -17.66
N SER A 92 4.47 -14.33 -17.76
CA SER A 92 3.28 -14.14 -16.93
C SER A 92 3.61 -14.36 -15.44
N ASP A 93 4.40 -15.39 -15.13
CA ASP A 93 4.84 -15.68 -13.77
C ASP A 93 5.78 -14.58 -13.25
N ASP A 94 6.73 -14.11 -14.08
CA ASP A 94 7.65 -13.01 -13.74
C ASP A 94 6.90 -11.70 -13.47
N VAL A 95 5.92 -11.34 -14.31
CA VAL A 95 5.09 -10.14 -14.12
C VAL A 95 4.26 -10.27 -12.85
N THR A 96 3.73 -11.46 -12.57
CA THR A 96 2.98 -11.71 -11.34
C THR A 96 3.87 -11.55 -10.11
N GLY A 97 5.08 -12.12 -10.14
CA GLY A 97 6.08 -11.96 -9.08
C GLY A 97 6.46 -10.50 -8.86
N ALA A 98 6.73 -9.75 -9.92
CA ALA A 98 7.04 -8.32 -9.85
C ALA A 98 5.88 -7.48 -9.27
N CYS A 99 4.63 -7.80 -9.64
CA CYS A 99 3.45 -7.13 -9.09
C CYS A 99 3.32 -7.37 -7.58
N LEU A 100 3.55 -8.61 -7.12
CA LEU A 100 3.49 -8.94 -5.70
C LEU A 100 4.60 -8.27 -4.90
N ALA A 101 5.85 -8.32 -5.38
CA ALA A 101 6.98 -7.67 -4.73
C ALA A 101 6.74 -6.16 -4.58
N ARG A 102 6.25 -5.51 -5.64
CA ARG A 102 5.89 -4.08 -5.59
C ARG A 102 4.79 -3.81 -4.56
N TYR A 103 3.77 -4.66 -4.48
CA TYR A 103 2.69 -4.49 -3.51
C TYR A 103 3.21 -4.59 -2.07
N GLU A 104 4.13 -5.51 -1.80
CA GLU A 104 4.78 -5.65 -0.48
C GLU A 104 5.60 -4.40 -0.12
N GLU A 105 6.38 -3.87 -1.07
CA GLU A 105 7.13 -2.62 -0.90
C GLU A 105 6.21 -1.42 -0.60
N GLU A 106 5.06 -1.32 -1.29
CA GLU A 106 4.07 -0.27 -1.06
C GLU A 106 3.47 -0.38 0.35
N GLN A 107 3.16 -1.59 0.83
CA GLN A 107 2.71 -1.81 2.20
C GLN A 107 3.77 -1.41 3.23
N ASP A 108 5.03 -1.76 3.02
CA ASP A 108 6.11 -1.40 3.93
C ASP A 108 6.34 0.11 3.96
N ALA A 109 6.23 0.78 2.81
CA ALA A 109 6.29 2.24 2.76
C ALA A 109 5.18 2.89 3.59
N ASP A 110 3.96 2.35 3.54
CA ASP A 110 2.84 2.85 4.35
C ASP A 110 3.04 2.60 5.85
N ARG A 111 3.56 1.42 6.24
CA ARG A 111 3.94 1.13 7.63
C ARG A 111 4.99 2.13 8.13
N LEU A 112 6.01 2.41 7.32
CA LEU A 112 7.07 3.37 7.66
C LEU A 112 6.55 4.80 7.78
N ARG A 113 5.63 5.23 6.90
CA ARG A 113 4.99 6.55 6.98
C ARG A 113 4.22 6.72 8.28
N LEU A 114 3.45 5.71 8.69
CA LEU A 114 2.72 5.72 9.96
C LEU A 114 3.66 5.77 11.16
N ALA A 115 4.73 4.97 11.15
CA ALA A 115 5.74 4.96 12.20
C ALA A 115 6.42 6.33 12.32
N LEU A 116 6.79 6.95 11.20
CA LEU A 116 7.39 8.29 11.17
C LEU A 116 6.43 9.35 11.75
N ALA A 117 5.17 9.34 11.34
CA ALA A 117 4.16 10.27 11.86
C ALA A 117 3.99 10.10 13.38
N SER A 118 3.97 8.86 13.87
CA SER A 118 3.93 8.57 15.31
C SER A 118 5.16 9.09 16.05
N ALA A 119 6.36 8.82 15.54
CA ALA A 119 7.61 9.30 16.12
C ALA A 119 7.68 10.83 16.15
N GLN A 120 7.19 11.50 15.11
CA GLN A 120 7.11 12.96 15.07
C GLN A 120 6.16 13.52 16.14
N ARG A 121 5.01 12.88 16.38
CA ARG A 121 4.10 13.25 17.48
C ARG A 121 4.78 13.07 18.83
N GLY A 122 5.37 11.91 19.09
CA GLY A 122 6.11 11.64 20.33
C GLY A 122 7.25 12.64 20.56
N ARG A 123 7.98 13.02 19.51
CA ARG A 123 9.03 14.06 19.61
C ARG A 123 8.46 15.43 19.97
N ARG A 124 7.28 15.80 19.48
CA ARG A 124 6.62 17.06 19.85
C ARG A 124 6.17 17.04 21.31
N GLU A 125 5.59 15.93 21.77
CA GLU A 125 5.19 15.72 23.17
C GLU A 125 6.39 15.79 24.12
N LEU A 126 7.50 15.13 23.78
CA LEU A 126 8.73 15.18 24.56
C LEU A 126 9.29 16.59 24.64
N ARG A 127 9.30 17.34 23.53
CA ARG A 127 9.75 18.75 23.54
C ARG A 127 8.87 19.63 24.42
N ALA A 128 7.55 19.44 24.37
CA ALA A 128 6.63 20.15 25.25
C ALA A 128 6.88 19.81 26.73
N ARG A 129 7.14 18.53 27.03
CA ARG A 129 7.45 18.08 28.39
C ARG A 129 8.77 18.66 28.90
N VAL A 130 9.80 18.71 28.06
CA VAL A 130 11.09 19.33 28.40
C VAL A 130 10.90 20.82 28.68
N ALA A 131 10.20 21.55 27.80
CA ALA A 131 9.93 22.98 28.01
C ALA A 131 9.19 23.26 29.34
N GLU A 132 8.19 22.43 29.69
CA GLU A 132 7.51 22.52 30.98
C GLU A 132 8.46 22.26 32.16
N LEU A 133 9.30 21.22 32.08
CA LEU A 133 10.27 20.91 33.12
C LEU A 133 11.34 22.00 33.27
N GLU A 134 11.79 22.59 32.17
CA GLU A 134 12.71 23.72 32.18
C GLU A 134 12.08 24.95 32.86
N ALA A 135 10.82 25.28 32.55
CA ALA A 135 10.08 26.35 33.20
C ALA A 135 9.87 26.09 34.71
N GLN A 136 9.60 24.84 35.10
CA GLN A 136 9.54 24.46 36.51
C GLN A 136 10.91 24.58 37.19
N ALA A 137 11.99 24.16 36.53
CA ALA A 137 13.34 24.28 37.04
C ALA A 137 13.73 25.75 37.26
N GLU A 138 13.35 26.65 36.36
CA GLU A 138 13.57 28.09 36.51
C GLU A 138 12.86 28.66 37.75
N LYS A 139 11.60 28.25 38.00
CA LYS A 139 10.87 28.65 39.22
C LYS A 139 11.58 28.18 40.49
N VAL A 140 12.08 26.94 40.52
CA VAL A 140 12.84 26.42 41.66
C VAL A 140 14.16 27.15 41.82
N ALA A 141 14.89 27.40 40.73
CA ALA A 141 16.16 28.12 40.75
C ALA A 141 15.99 29.55 41.30
N ALA A 142 14.99 30.28 40.82
CA ALA A 142 14.65 31.62 41.30
C ALA A 142 14.30 31.62 42.80
N PHE A 143 13.49 30.66 43.25
CA PHE A 143 13.16 30.50 44.66
C PHE A 143 14.40 30.22 45.52
N CYS A 144 15.29 29.33 45.07
CA CYS A 144 16.53 29.01 45.77
C CYS A 144 17.47 30.22 45.86
N ALA A 145 17.59 31.01 44.79
CA ALA A 145 18.38 32.24 44.78
C ALA A 145 17.86 33.24 45.83
N GLN A 146 16.55 33.50 45.85
CA GLN A 146 15.92 34.38 46.84
C GLN A 146 16.12 33.87 48.28
N ARG A 147 16.09 32.55 48.48
CA ARG A 147 16.32 31.95 49.81
C ARG A 147 17.77 32.04 50.27
N ALA A 148 18.74 32.03 49.37
CA ALA A 148 20.15 32.18 49.73
C ALA A 148 20.41 33.57 50.38
N GLU A 149 19.76 34.61 49.88
CA GLU A 149 19.80 35.96 50.47
C GLU A 149 19.18 35.99 51.87
N TYR A 150 18.04 35.30 52.05
CA TYR A 150 17.40 35.14 53.35
C TYR A 150 18.29 34.39 54.35
N VAL A 151 18.89 33.27 53.96
CA VAL A 151 19.80 32.50 54.82
C VAL A 151 21.05 33.32 55.18
N SER A 152 21.57 34.12 54.26
CA SER A 152 22.71 35.01 54.52
C SER A 152 22.34 36.11 55.52
N SER A 153 21.16 36.70 55.36
CA SER A 153 20.58 37.66 56.33
C SER A 153 20.37 37.02 57.71
N LEU A 154 19.96 35.74 57.75
CA LEU A 154 19.77 34.96 58.98
C LEU A 154 21.07 34.59 59.70
N ARG A 155 22.20 34.48 58.99
CA ARG A 155 23.53 34.23 59.57
C ARG A 155 24.16 35.50 60.15
N ASN A 156 23.78 36.66 59.63
CA ASN A 156 24.32 37.96 60.01
C ASN A 156 23.52 38.69 61.11
N CYS A 157 22.52 38.04 61.74
CA CYS A 157 21.70 38.67 62.79
C CYS A 157 22.10 38.29 64.23
N HIS A 158 21.68 39.16 65.16
CA HIS A 158 22.15 39.32 66.55
C HIS A 158 22.13 38.04 67.43
N PRO A 159 23.10 37.87 68.36
CA PRO A 159 23.32 36.62 69.13
C PRO A 159 22.17 36.15 70.04
N ASN A 160 21.27 37.04 70.47
CA ASN A 160 20.24 36.68 71.47
C ASN A 160 19.06 35.86 70.91
N ASN A 161 18.92 35.70 69.59
CA ASN A 161 17.99 34.76 68.92
C ASN A 161 16.50 34.81 69.34
N ASP A 162 16.07 35.78 70.16
CA ASP A 162 14.72 35.89 70.72
C ASP A 162 13.59 36.02 69.68
N HIS A 163 13.94 36.34 68.43
CA HIS A 163 12.99 36.45 67.30
C HIS A 163 12.85 35.16 66.46
N ALA A 164 13.36 34.01 66.95
CA ALA A 164 13.38 32.75 66.20
C ALA A 164 11.99 32.20 65.80
N TYR A 165 10.90 32.61 66.47
CA TYR A 165 9.55 32.13 66.16
C TYR A 165 9.07 32.53 64.75
N ASN A 166 9.33 33.76 64.31
CA ASN A 166 8.99 34.22 62.95
C ASN A 166 9.86 33.57 61.86
N ARG A 167 10.97 32.92 62.26
CA ARG A 167 11.90 32.22 61.37
C ARG A 167 11.30 30.88 60.87
N TRP A 168 10.56 30.17 61.73
CA TRP A 168 9.98 28.86 61.43
C TRP A 168 8.68 28.95 60.63
N THR A 169 7.82 29.93 60.93
CA THR A 169 6.64 30.28 60.11
C THR A 169 7.02 30.74 58.70
N GLY A 170 8.12 31.48 58.55
CA GLY A 170 8.65 31.87 57.23
C GLY A 170 9.12 30.68 56.35
N HIS A 171 9.49 29.54 56.95
CA HIS A 171 9.78 28.32 56.18
C HIS A 171 8.51 27.61 55.69
N ALA A 172 7.47 27.58 56.53
CA ALA A 172 6.17 27.04 56.13
C ALA A 172 5.54 27.88 55.00
N GLU A 173 5.58 29.21 55.13
CA GLU A 173 5.02 30.13 54.13
C GLU A 173 5.78 30.06 52.79
N ALA A 174 7.11 29.95 52.82
CA ALA A 174 7.91 29.82 51.60
C ALA A 174 7.66 28.49 50.86
N ARG A 175 7.46 27.38 51.60
CA ARG A 175 7.07 26.10 50.98
C ARG A 175 5.71 26.24 50.30
N ARG A 176 4.76 26.92 50.93
CA ARG A 176 3.46 27.26 50.32
C ARG A 176 3.63 28.08 49.04
N GLN A 177 4.44 29.14 49.06
CA GLN A 177 4.67 30.00 47.89
C GLN A 177 5.29 29.22 46.72
N LEU A 178 6.27 28.34 46.99
CA LEU A 178 6.86 27.48 45.96
C LEU A 178 5.85 26.46 45.41
N SER A 179 5.09 25.80 46.28
CA SER A 179 4.04 24.87 45.84
C SER A 179 3.01 25.58 44.96
N GLN A 180 2.58 26.80 45.31
CA GLN A 180 1.68 27.62 44.51
C GLN A 180 2.27 27.99 43.14
N SER A 181 3.54 28.41 43.08
CA SER A 181 4.18 28.80 41.81
C SER A 181 4.37 27.61 40.86
N LEU A 182 4.56 26.41 41.40
CA LEU A 182 4.64 25.15 40.65
C LEU A 182 3.25 24.55 40.32
N GLY A 183 2.16 25.13 40.82
CA GLY A 183 0.81 24.57 40.65
C GLY A 183 0.60 23.25 41.39
N LEU A 184 1.43 22.95 42.39
CA LEU A 184 1.34 21.75 43.21
C LEU A 184 0.35 21.96 44.36
N PRO A 185 -0.36 20.91 44.81
CA PRO A 185 -1.24 21.01 45.97
C PRO A 185 -0.44 21.47 47.21
N VAL A 186 -0.89 22.55 47.84
CA VAL A 186 -0.30 23.06 49.08
C VAL A 186 -0.77 22.18 50.24
N ALA A 187 0.02 21.16 50.58
CA ALA A 187 -0.16 20.46 51.84
C ALA A 187 0.45 21.30 52.97
N TRP A 188 -0.37 22.14 53.64
CA TRP A 188 -0.35 22.48 55.09
C TRP A 188 -0.83 23.91 55.43
N PRO A 189 -1.78 24.03 56.39
CA PRO A 189 -3.18 23.75 56.17
C PRO A 189 -3.93 24.96 55.57
N ALA A 190 -5.08 24.70 54.95
CA ALA A 190 -6.08 25.72 54.69
C ALA A 190 -6.60 26.25 56.04
N LYS A 191 -6.76 27.58 56.18
CA LYS A 191 -7.48 28.16 57.32
C LYS A 191 -8.90 27.59 57.32
N GLY A 192 -9.20 26.67 58.24
CA GLY A 192 -10.50 26.00 58.36
C GLY A 192 -10.45 24.46 58.47
N GLY A 193 -9.30 23.82 58.28
CA GLY A 193 -9.18 22.36 58.47
C GLY A 193 -9.22 21.98 59.95
N VAL A 194 -10.36 21.51 60.43
CA VAL A 194 -10.45 20.74 61.68
C VAL A 194 -9.50 19.56 61.55
N HIS A 195 -8.46 19.47 62.39
CA HIS A 195 -7.71 18.22 62.54
C HIS A 195 -8.73 17.12 62.89
N PRO A 196 -8.78 15.99 62.15
CA PRO A 196 -9.64 14.89 62.57
C PRO A 196 -9.22 14.51 64.00
N PRO A 197 -10.18 14.37 64.94
CA PRO A 197 -9.83 13.97 66.29
C PRO A 197 -9.09 12.64 66.21
N HIS A 198 -7.92 12.60 66.85
CA HIS A 198 -7.15 11.38 67.02
C HIS A 198 -8.11 10.30 67.55
N PRO A 199 -8.25 9.12 66.91
CA PRO A 199 -9.07 8.08 67.49
C PRO A 199 -8.46 7.72 68.85
N ALA A 200 -9.33 7.65 69.86
CA ALA A 200 -8.99 7.28 71.23
C ALA A 200 -8.20 5.94 71.30
N PRO A 201 -7.52 5.64 72.42
CA PRO A 201 -6.26 4.91 72.45
C PRO A 201 -6.35 3.51 71.85
N CYS A 202 -5.34 3.18 71.03
CA CYS A 202 -5.21 1.92 70.31
C CYS A 202 -5.32 0.72 71.28
N ARG A 203 -6.36 -0.11 71.11
CA ARG A 203 -6.64 -1.27 71.98
C ARG A 203 -5.67 -2.45 71.81
N HIS A 204 -4.71 -2.40 70.87
CA HIS A 204 -3.76 -3.48 70.63
C HIS A 204 -2.36 -2.97 70.27
N PRO A 205 -1.42 -2.89 71.25
CA PRO A 205 -0.06 -2.42 71.02
C PRO A 205 0.84 -3.40 70.24
N ALA A 206 0.34 -4.57 69.82
CA ALA A 206 1.12 -5.61 69.15
C ALA A 206 0.82 -5.78 67.65
N SER A 207 0.04 -4.87 67.04
CA SER A 207 -0.16 -4.90 65.58
C SER A 207 1.09 -4.41 64.84
N PRO A 208 1.56 -5.10 63.79
CA PRO A 208 2.72 -4.66 63.00
C PRO A 208 2.51 -3.32 62.27
N ASP A 209 1.25 -2.86 62.16
CA ASP A 209 0.88 -1.57 61.55
C ASP A 209 0.75 -0.42 62.59
N CYS A 210 1.08 -0.66 63.86
CA CYS A 210 0.95 0.35 64.91
C CYS A 210 2.21 1.21 65.02
N THR A 211 2.10 2.51 64.72
CA THR A 211 3.22 3.49 64.76
C THR A 211 3.33 4.26 66.08
N CYS A 212 2.71 3.77 67.17
CA CYS A 212 2.77 4.44 68.47
C CYS A 212 4.17 4.28 69.10
N PRO A 213 4.74 5.32 69.73
CA PRO A 213 6.00 5.19 70.45
C PRO A 213 5.83 4.26 71.65
N THR A 214 6.66 3.23 71.75
CA THR A 214 6.68 2.29 72.88
C THR A 214 7.06 3.06 74.16
N PRO A 215 6.21 3.15 75.18
CA PRO A 215 6.59 3.83 76.42
C PRO A 215 7.39 2.85 77.27
N GLY A 216 8.72 2.98 77.26
CA GLY A 216 9.59 2.20 78.14
C GLY A 216 10.95 1.81 77.58
N ALA A 217 11.72 2.76 77.06
CA ALA A 217 13.18 2.62 76.93
C ALA A 217 13.85 3.91 77.42
N ALA A 218 13.61 4.20 78.70
CA ALA A 218 14.45 5.10 79.47
C ALA A 218 14.93 4.33 80.70
N SER A 219 16.10 3.73 80.57
CA SER A 219 17.13 3.53 81.61
C SER A 219 18.43 3.21 80.91
#